data_AF-W1Y501-F1
#
_entry.id   AF-W1Y501-F1
#
_cell.length_a   1.000
_cell.length_b   1.000
_cell.length_c   1.000
_cell.angle_alpha   90.00
_cell.angle_beta   90.00
_cell.angle_gamma   90.00
#
_symmetry.space_group_name_H-M   'P 1'
#
loop_
_entity.id
_entity.type
_entity.pdbx_description
1 polymer ?
#
loop_
_entity_poly.entity_id
_entity_poly.type
_entity_poly.pdbx_seq_one_letter_code
_entity_poly.pdbx_strand_id
1 'polypeptide(L)' 'YAHRIPFLVKLNHNETLSYPNTYDQTLYASVEQAFNMGAVSVGATIYFGSEESRRQIEEISAAFERAHELG' A
#
# COMPACT_ATOMS: atom_id res chain seq x y z
N TYR A 1 -5.66 -15.52 15.90
CA TYR A 1 -5.81 -16.33 14.67
C TYR A 1 -4.97 -15.81 13.50
N ALA A 2 -4.64 -14.51 13.46
CA ALA A 2 -3.77 -13.90 12.44
C ALA A 2 -2.44 -14.65 12.21
N HIS A 3 -1.79 -15.14 13.27
CA HIS A 3 -0.54 -15.90 13.13
C HIS A 3 -0.70 -17.35 12.63
N ARG A 4 -1.91 -17.81 12.29
CA ARG A 4 -2.14 -19.15 11.70
C ARG A 4 -2.25 -19.13 10.18
N ILE A 5 -2.60 -17.98 9.60
CA ILE A 5 -2.74 -17.82 8.16
C ILE A 5 -1.90 -16.60 7.77
N PRO A 6 -0.76 -16.79 7.08
CA PRO A 6 0.03 -15.66 6.60
C PRO A 6 -0.84 -14.79 5.69
N PHE A 7 -0.78 -13.48 5.87
CA PHE A 7 -1.53 -12.52 5.07
C PHE A 7 -0.64 -11.35 4.63
N LEU A 8 -1.02 -10.76 3.51
CA LEU A 8 -0.44 -9.55 2.95
C LEU A 8 -1.40 -8.38 3.17
N VAL A 9 -0.86 -7.21 3.53
CA VAL A 9 -1.65 -5.97 3.60
C VAL A 9 -1.43 -5.13 2.34
N LYS A 10 -2.53 -4.74 1.69
CA LYS A 10 -2.52 -3.78 0.57
C LYS A 10 -2.52 -2.36 1.14
N LEU A 11 -1.43 -1.62 0.95
CA LEU A 11 -1.21 -0.32 1.61
C LEU A 11 -2.00 0.84 0.99
N ASN A 12 -2.30 0.76 -0.30
CA ASN A 12 -3.03 1.81 -1.03
C ASN A 12 -4.23 1.26 -1.81
N HIS A 13 -5.18 2.13 -2.13
CA HIS A 13 -6.31 1.83 -3.00
C HIS A 13 -6.72 3.12 -3.75
N ASN A 14 -7.67 3.02 -4.68
CA ASN A 14 -8.31 4.17 -5.29
C ASN A 14 -9.80 4.24 -4.94
N GLU A 15 -10.46 5.30 -5.40
CA GLU A 15 -11.90 5.48 -5.19
C GLU A 15 -12.65 5.44 -6.53
N THR A 16 -12.33 4.45 -7.37
CA THR A 16 -12.93 4.32 -8.71
C THR A 16 -14.45 4.19 -8.69
N LEU A 17 -15.02 3.74 -7.57
CA LEU A 17 -16.47 3.61 -7.37
C LEU A 17 -17.12 4.83 -6.71
N SER A 18 -16.38 5.93 -6.49
CA SER A 18 -16.91 7.22 -6.00
C SER A 18 -17.46 8.09 -7.13
N TYR A 19 -18.30 9.08 -6.81
CA TYR A 19 -18.73 10.11 -7.77
C TYR A 19 -18.37 11.53 -7.26
N PRO A 20 -17.58 12.33 -7.99
CA PRO A 20 -16.93 11.99 -9.26
C PRO A 20 -15.86 10.89 -9.10
N ASN A 21 -15.65 10.09 -10.15
CA ASN A 21 -14.68 8.98 -10.10
C ASN A 21 -13.26 9.52 -9.95
N THR A 22 -12.48 8.90 -9.06
CA THR A 22 -11.03 9.10 -8.98
C THR A 22 -10.30 7.76 -9.05
N TYR A 23 -9.18 7.76 -9.77
CA TYR A 23 -8.34 6.56 -9.97
C TYR A 23 -7.00 6.68 -9.24
N ASP A 24 -6.79 7.77 -8.50
CA ASP A 24 -5.55 7.99 -7.78
C ASP A 24 -5.35 6.94 -6.69
N GLN A 25 -4.16 6.34 -6.64
CA GLN A 25 -3.79 5.38 -5.62
C GLN A 25 -3.23 6.13 -4.41
N THR A 26 -3.98 6.12 -3.32
CA THR A 26 -3.63 6.83 -2.07
C THR A 26 -3.35 5.82 -0.97
N LEU A 27 -2.36 6.09 -0.11
CA LEU A 27 -2.06 5.27 1.06
C LEU A 27 -3.23 5.30 2.06
N TYR A 28 -3.65 4.11 2.51
CA TYR A 28 -4.67 3.91 3.57
C TYR A 28 -4.08 3.31 4.85
N ALA A 29 -2.87 2.76 4.80
CA ALA A 29 -2.21 2.10 5.92
C ALA A 29 -0.70 2.35 5.90
N SER A 30 -0.07 2.28 7.07
CA SER A 30 1.39 2.29 7.20
C SER A 30 1.97 0.88 7.29
N VAL A 31 3.26 0.77 7.00
CA VAL A 31 4.01 -0.49 7.12
C VAL A 31 4.04 -0.96 8.57
N GLU A 32 4.23 -0.04 9.53
CA GLU A 32 4.25 -0.35 10.97
C GLU A 32 2.91 -0.94 11.42
N GLN A 33 1.80 -0.39 10.93
CA GLN A 33 0.48 -0.93 11.25
C GLN A 33 0.34 -2.36 10.72
N ALA A 34 0.74 -2.60 9.46
CA ALA A 34 0.71 -3.94 8.88
C ALA A 34 1.59 -4.93 9.67
N PHE A 35 2.80 -4.51 10.04
CA PHE A 35 3.73 -5.30 10.85
C PHE A 35 3.15 -5.64 12.23
N ASN A 36 2.62 -4.64 12.93
CA ASN A 36 2.02 -4.81 14.26
C ASN A 36 0.77 -5.73 14.25
N MET A 37 0.06 -5.81 13.12
CA MET A 37 -1.05 -6.75 12.92
C MET A 37 -0.57 -8.19 12.68
N GLY A 38 0.73 -8.40 12.45
CA GLY A 38 1.33 -9.69 12.12
C GLY A 38 1.26 -10.04 10.64
N ALA A 39 1.16 -9.05 9.76
CA ALA A 39 1.28 -9.27 8.32
C ALA A 39 2.70 -9.75 7.98
N VAL A 40 2.81 -10.71 7.07
CA VAL A 40 4.12 -11.24 6.63
C VAL A 40 4.65 -10.54 5.39
N SER A 41 3.85 -9.62 4.82
CA SER A 41 4.20 -8.85 3.62
C SER A 41 3.25 -7.67 3.45
N VAL A 42 3.68 -6.71 2.65
CA VAL A 42 2.86 -5.58 2.18
C VAL A 42 2.85 -5.53 0.66
N GLY A 43 1.81 -4.94 0.08
CA GLY A 43 1.70 -4.74 -1.36
C GLY A 43 1.07 -3.40 -1.68
N ALA A 44 1.30 -2.92 -2.90
CA ALA A 44 0.80 -1.65 -3.37
C ALA A 44 0.49 -1.69 -4.87
N THR A 45 -0.28 -0.72 -5.36
CA THR A 45 -0.58 -0.52 -6.78
C THR A 45 -0.05 0.83 -7.20
N ILE A 46 0.56 0.88 -8.39
CA ILE A 46 0.95 2.12 -9.06
C ILE A 46 0.29 2.06 -10.44
N TYR A 47 -0.35 3.15 -10.85
CA TYR A 47 -0.83 3.30 -12.23
C TYR A 47 0.20 4.06 -13.04
N PHE A 48 1.13 3.33 -13.67
CA PHE A 48 2.15 3.93 -14.51
C PHE A 48 1.53 4.74 -15.66
N GLY A 49 2.01 5.97 -15.83
CA GLY A 49 1.53 6.89 -16.87
C GLY A 49 0.35 7.78 -16.46
N SER A 50 -0.23 7.62 -15.26
CA SER A 50 -1.15 8.61 -14.71
C SER A 50 -0.41 9.86 -14.26
N GLU A 51 -1.11 11.00 -14.17
CA GLU A 51 -0.56 12.25 -13.62
C GLU A 51 0.10 12.04 -12.25
N GLU A 52 -0.56 11.26 -11.39
CA GLU A 52 -0.10 10.96 -10.02
C GLU A 52 0.99 9.88 -9.95
N SER A 53 1.41 9.27 -11.07
CA SER A 53 2.24 8.06 -11.03
C SER A 53 3.59 8.32 -10.37
N ARG A 54 4.15 9.53 -10.54
CA ARG A 54 5.44 9.90 -9.94
C ARG A 54 5.36 9.96 -8.42
N ARG A 55 4.30 10.56 -7.88
CA ARG A 55 4.02 10.62 -6.44
C ARG A 55 3.85 9.20 -5.88
N GLN A 56 3.05 8.37 -6.55
CA GLN A 56 2.83 6.98 -6.16
C GLN A 56 4.14 6.17 -6.13
N ILE A 57 5.05 6.37 -7.12
CA ILE A 57 6.36 5.70 -7.12
C ILE A 57 7.20 6.10 -5.90
N GLU A 58 7.26 7.39 -5.60
CA GLU A 58 8.04 7.90 -4.46
C GLU A 58 7.48 7.38 -3.12
N GLU A 59 6.16 7.46 -2.92
CA GLU A 59 5.45 6.96 -1.73
C GLU A 59 5.65 5.45 -1.53
N ILE A 60 5.49 4.65 -2.59
CA ILE A 60 5.63 3.20 -2.51
C ILE A 60 7.09 2.78 -2.35
N SER A 61 8.04 3.53 -2.92
CA SER A 61 9.47 3.26 -2.72
C SER A 61 9.85 3.42 -1.24
N ALA A 62 9.40 4.49 -0.59
CA ALA A 62 9.64 4.73 0.83
C ALA A 62 8.95 3.66 1.71
N ALA A 63 7.72 3.26 1.37
CA ALA A 63 7.03 2.20 2.08
C ALA A 63 7.75 0.84 1.94
N PHE A 64 8.29 0.52 0.78
CA PHE A 64 9.01 -0.74 0.56
C PHE A 64 10.37 -0.75 1.27
N GLU A 65 11.09 0.38 1.26
CA GLU A 65 12.29 0.54 2.08
C GLU A 65 11.99 0.26 3.56
N ARG A 66 10.92 0.87 4.09
CA ARG A 66 10.52 0.66 5.48
C ARG A 66 10.08 -0.77 5.78
N ALA A 67 9.42 -1.44 4.84
CA ALA A 67 9.08 -2.85 4.96
C ALA A 67 10.34 -3.71 5.09
N HIS A 68 11.35 -3.47 4.24
CA HIS A 68 12.62 -4.19 4.33
C HIS A 68 13.36 -3.99 5.66
N GLU A 69 13.27 -2.80 6.27
CA GLU A 69 13.86 -2.55 7.59
C GLU A 69 13.22 -3.37 8.72
N LEU A 70 11.93 -3.71 8.59
CA LEU A 70 11.17 -4.46 9.60
C LEU A 70 11.24 -5.98 9.43
N GLY A 71 11.72 -6.45 8.27
CA GLY A 71 11.85 -7.87 7.90
C GLY A 71 10.66 -8.40 7.12
#